data_AF-A0A381S2C2-F1
#
_entry.id   AF-A0A381S2C2-F1
#
_cell.length_a   1.000
_cell.length_b   1.000
_cell.length_c   1.000
_cell.angle_alpha   90.00
_cell.angle_beta   90.00
_cell.angle_gamma   90.00
#
_symmetry.space_group_name_H-M   'P 1'
#
loop_
_entity.id
_entity.type
_entity.pdbx_description
1 polymer ?
#
loop_
_entity_poly.entity_id
_entity_poly.type
_entity_poly.pdbx_seq_one_letter_code
_entity_poly.pdbx_strand_id
1 'polypeptide(L)' 'MVEEAVEVEAIQDQDTAPITMKSLLEAGVHFGHQKRRWNPKMNRYIFTHRNGIHIIDLQKT' A
#
# COMPACT_ATOMS: atom_id res chain seq x y z
N MET A 1 -0.82 37.28 40.43
CA MET A 1 -1.24 36.77 39.12
C MET A 1 -0.09 35.93 38.61
N VAL A 2 -0.27 34.62 38.60
CA VAL A 2 0.70 33.67 38.03
C VAL A 2 0.20 33.34 36.64
N GLU A 3 0.94 33.75 35.61
CA GLU A 3 0.71 33.27 34.25
C GLU A 3 1.58 32.03 34.07
N GLU A 4 0.94 30.87 34.16
CA GLU A 4 1.55 29.57 33.89
C GLU A 4 1.50 29.35 32.37
N ALA A 5 2.66 29.50 31.73
CA ALA A 5 2.83 29.16 30.33
C ALA A 5 2.84 27.63 30.19
N VAL A 6 1.75 27.06 29.66
CA VAL A 6 1.71 25.66 29.24
C VAL A 6 2.29 25.58 27.83
N GLU A 7 3.54 25.11 27.73
CA GLU A 7 4.13 24.71 26.46
C GLU A 7 3.46 23.42 25.99
N VAL A 8 2.54 23.57 25.04
CA VAL A 8 1.97 22.45 24.30
C VAL A 8 3.00 21.94 23.31
N GLU A 9 3.77 20.94 23.70
CA GLU A 9 4.66 20.23 22.76
C GLU A 9 3.80 19.50 21.71
N ALA A 10 3.95 19.94 20.46
CA ALA A 10 3.27 19.37 19.32
C ALA A 10 3.75 17.93 19.09
N ILE A 11 2.82 16.98 19.19
CA ILE A 11 3.04 15.57 18.86
C ILE A 11 3.33 15.49 17.36
N GLN A 12 4.58 15.22 17.00
CA GLN A 12 4.99 15.01 15.62
C GLN A 12 4.75 13.53 15.28
N ASP A 13 3.56 13.22 14.74
CA ASP A 13 3.28 11.94 14.09
C ASP A 13 4.11 11.82 12.80
N GLN A 14 5.35 11.35 12.93
CA GLN A 14 6.29 11.15 11.82
C GLN A 14 6.33 9.69 11.40
N ASP A 15 5.19 9.14 10.96
CA ASP A 15 5.13 7.80 10.36
C ASP A 15 4.54 7.85 8.95
N THR A 16 5.16 8.65 8.07
CA THR A 16 5.00 8.46 6.62
C THR A 16 6.39 8.29 6.02
N ALA A 17 6.94 7.10 6.21
CA ALA A 17 8.02 6.63 5.34
C ALA A 17 7.52 6.70 3.89
N PRO A 18 8.33 7.21 2.94
CA PRO A 18 7.90 7.34 1.55
C PRO A 18 7.51 5.96 1.01
N ILE A 19 6.29 5.84 0.48
CA ILE A 19 5.80 4.61 -0.15
C ILE A 19 6.63 4.37 -1.41
N THR A 20 7.61 3.46 -1.30
CA THR A 20 8.43 3.05 -2.44
C THR A 20 7.87 1.77 -3.07
N MET A 21 8.07 1.60 -4.38
CA MET A 21 7.67 0.38 -5.10
C MET A 21 8.28 -0.87 -4.50
N LYS A 22 9.50 -0.77 -3.98
CA LYS A 22 10.20 -1.86 -3.29
C LYS A 22 9.45 -2.27 -2.01
N SER A 23 9.02 -1.30 -1.20
CA SER A 23 8.23 -1.56 0.01
C SER A 23 6.91 -2.26 -0.30
N LEU A 24 6.20 -1.85 -1.37
CA LEU A 24 4.96 -2.50 -1.81
C LEU A 24 5.17 -3.94 -2.32
N LEU A 25 6.29 -4.20 -2.99
CA LEU A 25 6.68 -5.54 -3.42
C LEU A 25 6.97 -6.44 -2.21
N GLU A 26 7.73 -5.95 -1.23
CA GLU A 26 8.05 -6.68 0.00
C GLU A 26 6.82 -6.93 0.87
N ALA A 27 5.88 -5.98 0.92
CA ALA A 27 4.61 -6.13 1.60
C ALA A 27 3.65 -7.12 0.91
N GLY A 28 3.95 -7.55 -0.33
CA GLY A 28 3.14 -8.56 -1.05
C GLY A 28 1.82 -8.04 -1.61
N VAL A 29 1.63 -6.73 -1.76
CA VAL A 29 0.34 -6.16 -2.23
C VAL A 29 0.03 -6.45 -3.70
N HIS A 30 1.00 -6.97 -4.46
CA HIS A 30 0.86 -7.34 -5.87
C HIS A 30 0.19 -8.71 -6.08
N PHE A 31 -0.07 -9.49 -5.03
CA PHE A 31 -0.79 -10.76 -5.14
C PHE A 31 -2.31 -10.53 -5.20
N GLY A 32 -2.90 -10.88 -6.33
CA GLY A 32 -4.33 -10.82 -6.56
C GLY A 32 -5.05 -12.13 -6.25
N HIS A 33 -6.22 -12.31 -6.87
CA HIS A 33 -7.04 -13.50 -6.68
C HIS A 33 -6.61 -14.67 -7.57
N GLN A 34 -7.08 -15.87 -7.21
CA GLN A 34 -6.90 -17.07 -8.02
C GLN A 34 -7.57 -16.94 -9.40
N LYS A 35 -6.98 -17.56 -10.44
CA LYS A 35 -7.48 -17.56 -11.83
C LYS A 35 -8.93 -18.02 -11.97
N ARG A 36 -9.42 -18.88 -11.06
CA ARG A 36 -10.80 -19.38 -11.08
C ARG A 36 -11.81 -18.40 -10.48
N ARG A 37 -11.37 -17.50 -9.58
CA ARG A 37 -12.25 -16.60 -8.82
C ARG A 37 -11.71 -15.18 -8.89
N TRP A 38 -11.78 -14.58 -10.07
CA TRP A 38 -11.36 -13.19 -10.30
C TRP A 38 -12.42 -12.44 -11.11
N ASN A 39 -12.39 -11.11 -11.03
CA ASN A 39 -13.28 -10.25 -11.81
C ASN A 39 -12.62 -9.91 -13.16
N PRO A 40 -13.23 -10.28 -14.31
CA PRO A 40 -12.67 -10.02 -15.65
C PRO A 40 -12.35 -8.55 -15.92
N LYS A 41 -13.03 -7.60 -15.25
CA LYS A 41 -12.76 -6.16 -15.38
C LYS A 41 -11.35 -5.77 -14.90
N MET A 42 -10.70 -6.58 -14.07
CA MET A 42 -9.33 -6.33 -13.62
C MET A 42 -8.24 -6.68 -14.64
N ASN A 43 -8.60 -7.21 -15.83
CA ASN A 43 -7.61 -7.71 -16.79
C ASN A 43 -6.54 -6.67 -17.15
N ARG A 44 -6.93 -5.39 -17.23
CA ARG A 44 -6.04 -4.25 -17.54
C ARG A 44 -4.93 -4.01 -16.50
N TYR A 45 -5.14 -4.46 -15.26
CA TYR A 45 -4.22 -4.27 -14.13
C TYR A 45 -3.41 -5.54 -13.80
N ILE A 46 -3.69 -6.66 -14.49
CA ILE A 46 -2.98 -7.91 -14.26
C ILE A 46 -1.73 -7.92 -15.15
N PHE A 47 -0.57 -8.09 -14.52
CA PHE A 47 0.70 -8.26 -15.22
C PHE A 47 0.84 -9.68 -15.76
N THR A 48 0.67 -10.68 -14.89
CA THR A 48 0.78 -12.10 -15.26
C THR A 48 0.06 -12.97 -14.22
N HIS A 49 0.11 -14.28 -14.39
CA HIS A 49 -0.34 -15.23 -13.36
C HIS A 49 0.74 -16.28 -13.09
N ARG A 50 0.99 -16.57 -11.81
CA ARG A 50 1.94 -17.60 -11.37
C ARG A 50 1.28 -18.50 -10.34
N ASN A 51 1.45 -19.82 -10.49
CA ASN A 51 0.83 -20.83 -9.62
C ASN A 51 -0.69 -20.65 -9.44
N GLY A 52 -1.38 -20.16 -10.49
CA GLY A 52 -2.82 -19.92 -10.46
C GLY A 52 -3.27 -18.66 -9.74
N ILE A 53 -2.36 -17.78 -9.30
CA ILE A 53 -2.65 -16.47 -8.69
C ILE A 53 -2.33 -15.35 -9.68
N HIS A 54 -3.22 -14.37 -9.82
CA HIS A 54 -2.94 -13.16 -10.61
C HIS A 54 -1.95 -12.26 -9.90
N ILE A 55 -0.96 -11.76 -10.63
CA ILE A 55 -0.01 -10.75 -10.18
C ILE A 55 -0.44 -9.41 -10.77
N ILE A 56 -0.69 -8.44 -9.89
CA ILE A 56 -1.16 -7.10 -10.22
C ILE A 56 0.04 -6.21 -10.49
N ASP A 57 -0.09 -5.36 -11.51
CA ASP A 57 0.90 -4.37 -11.89
C ASP A 57 0.79 -3.13 -11.01
N LEU A 58 1.73 -2.99 -10.06
CA LEU A 58 1.81 -1.84 -9.15
C LEU A 58 2.12 -0.52 -9.87
N GLN A 59 2.63 -0.54 -11.11
CA GLN A 59 2.89 0.71 -11.85
C GLN A 59 1.61 1.31 -12.43
N LYS A 60 0.55 0.50 -12.58
CA LYS A 60 -0.75 0.90 -13.12
C LYS A 60 -1.79 1.23 -12.05
N THR A 61 -1.40 1.13 -10.77
CA THR A 61 -2.27 1.37 -9.62
C THR A 61 -1.94 2.73 -9.04
#